data_AF-A0AB39UU20-F1
#
_entry.id   AF-A0AB39UU20-F1
#
_cell.length_a   1.000
_cell.length_b   1.000
_cell.length_c   1.000
_cell.angle_alpha   90.00
_cell.angle_beta   90.00
_cell.angle_gamma   90.00
#
_symmetry.space_group_name_H-M   'P 1'
#
loop_
_entity.id
_entity.type
_entity.pdbx_description
1 polymer ?
#
loop_
_entity_poly.entity_id
_entity_poly.type
_entity_poly.pdbx_seq_one_letter_code
_entity_poly.pdbx_strand_id
1 'polypeptide(L)'
;MAAMIGCPLAAGASACPGAPALVGADGSVHSYRQLHEVCIRLANRLPDWPAGTRVALVEPDRARLVRRIVACWYRGWVAVPLDHRMSEQAMAEVCAQLRLRRWPRLSDGTGGSGAGRRKRVETGPTLQTCWRADQCATMTLTSGSTGAPKAVLHTFGNHAASAAGLRAALNLSSDTRWLLSLPLFHIGGLALLWRVWSAGAHW
;
A
#
# COMPACT_ATOMS: atom_id res chain seq x y z
N MET A 1 24.62 7.71 -7.30
CA MET A 1 23.63 6.60 -7.28
C MET A 1 22.36 7.10 -6.60
N ALA A 2 21.18 6.74 -7.10
CA ALA A 2 19.92 7.10 -6.45
C ALA A 2 19.78 6.30 -5.13
N ALA A 3 19.36 6.95 -4.05
CA ALA A 3 19.16 6.29 -2.76
C ALA A 3 18.05 5.23 -2.86
N MET A 4 18.25 4.10 -2.19
CA MET A 4 17.28 3.00 -2.12
C MET A 4 16.50 3.07 -0.80
N ILE A 5 15.18 2.89 -0.87
CA ILE A 5 14.24 2.94 0.25
C ILE A 5 13.66 1.54 0.45
N GLY A 6 13.93 0.93 1.60
CA GLY A 6 13.33 -0.35 1.98
C GLY A 6 11.87 -0.20 2.45
N CYS A 7 11.07 -1.23 2.23
CA CYS A 7 9.72 -1.32 2.75
C CYS A 7 9.73 -1.44 4.28
N PRO A 8 9.15 -0.48 5.03
CA PRO A 8 9.19 -0.52 6.48
C PRO A 8 8.41 -1.73 7.05
N LEU A 9 7.35 -2.18 6.37
CA LEU A 9 6.65 -3.41 6.74
C LEU A 9 7.53 -4.66 6.58
N ALA A 10 8.27 -4.78 5.46
CA ALA A 10 9.15 -5.92 5.23
C ALA A 10 10.35 -5.92 6.19
N ALA A 11 10.89 -4.73 6.49
CA ALA A 11 11.92 -4.55 7.50
C ALA A 11 11.43 -4.99 8.89
N GLY A 12 10.25 -4.54 9.31
CA GLY A 12 9.63 -4.97 10.57
C GLY A 12 9.30 -6.47 10.60
N ALA A 13 8.89 -7.07 9.47
CA ALA A 13 8.67 -8.51 9.38
C ALA A 13 9.94 -9.33 9.62
N SER A 14 11.11 -8.75 9.32
CA SER A 14 12.42 -9.36 9.58
C SER A 14 12.91 -9.08 11.01
N ALA A 15 12.81 -7.82 11.47
CA ALA A 15 13.37 -7.39 12.74
C ALA A 15 12.50 -7.75 13.96
N CYS A 16 11.18 -7.66 13.83
CA CYS A 16 10.21 -7.88 14.91
C CYS A 16 8.97 -8.66 14.42
N PRO A 17 9.13 -9.88 13.88
CA PRO A 17 8.07 -10.62 13.17
C PRO A 17 6.78 -10.84 13.97
N GLY A 18 6.89 -10.98 15.29
CA GLY A 18 5.76 -11.23 16.20
C GLY A 18 5.12 -9.95 16.74
N ALA A 19 5.74 -8.78 16.56
CA ALA A 19 5.17 -7.52 17.01
C ALA A 19 3.92 -7.17 16.18
N PRO A 20 2.90 -6.53 16.78
CA PRO A 20 1.75 -6.03 16.04
C PRO A 20 2.19 -5.02 14.98
N ALA A 21 1.52 -5.01 13.83
CA ALA A 21 1.72 -4.03 12.76
C ALA A 21 0.42 -3.31 12.37
N LEU A 22 -0.71 -3.97 12.60
CA LEU A 22 -2.06 -3.47 12.34
C LEU A 22 -3.02 -4.09 13.36
N VAL A 23 -3.82 -3.25 14.01
CA VAL A 23 -4.91 -3.65 14.88
C VAL A 23 -6.24 -3.21 14.26
N GLY A 24 -7.11 -4.17 13.98
CA GLY A 24 -8.45 -3.92 13.44
C GLY A 24 -9.39 -3.33 14.49
N ALA A 25 -10.42 -2.62 14.04
CA ALA A 25 -11.46 -2.09 14.92
C ALA A 25 -12.28 -3.19 15.61
N ASP A 26 -12.25 -4.41 15.07
CA ASP A 26 -12.83 -5.63 15.63
C ASP A 26 -11.93 -6.31 16.67
N GLY A 27 -10.78 -5.71 16.99
CA GLY A 27 -9.78 -6.27 17.91
C GLY A 27 -8.85 -7.29 17.26
N SER A 28 -8.98 -7.56 15.96
CA SER A 28 -8.03 -8.41 15.25
C SER A 28 -6.62 -7.82 15.27
N VAL A 29 -5.60 -8.65 15.47
CA VAL A 29 -4.20 -8.20 15.48
C VAL A 29 -3.45 -8.94 14.39
N HIS A 30 -2.82 -8.18 13.49
CA HIS A 30 -1.89 -8.71 12.50
C HIS A 30 -0.47 -8.32 12.88
N SER A 31 0.38 -9.32 13.09
CA SER A 31 1.81 -9.08 13.28
C SER A 31 2.46 -8.57 12.00
N TYR A 32 3.66 -7.99 12.11
CA TYR A 32 4.47 -7.60 10.94
C TYR A 32 4.64 -8.74 9.95
N ARG A 33 4.99 -9.94 10.42
CA ARG A 33 5.12 -11.15 9.59
C ARG A 33 3.80 -11.48 8.90
N GLN A 34 2.71 -11.57 9.65
CA GLN A 34 1.40 -11.95 9.11
C GLN A 34 0.92 -10.96 8.05
N LEU A 35 1.04 -9.66 8.32
CA LEU A 35 0.62 -8.62 7.37
C LEU A 35 1.49 -8.63 6.12
N HIS A 36 2.81 -8.76 6.26
CA HIS A 36 3.75 -8.85 5.14
C HIS A 36 3.43 -10.04 4.22
N GLU A 37 3.25 -11.23 4.80
CA GLU A 37 2.92 -12.44 4.04
C GLU A 37 1.56 -12.35 3.33
N VAL A 38 0.55 -11.76 3.98
CA VAL A 38 -0.75 -11.49 3.33
C VAL A 38 -0.58 -10.58 2.12
N CYS A 39 0.25 -9.54 2.23
CA CYS A 39 0.52 -8.62 1.12
C CYS A 39 1.29 -9.29 -0.02
N ILE A 40 2.27 -10.16 0.28
CA ILE A 40 2.97 -10.98 -0.72
C ILE A 40 1.99 -11.88 -1.47
N ARG A 41 1.15 -12.64 -0.74
CA ARG A 41 0.15 -13.54 -1.34
C ARG A 41 -0.82 -12.77 -2.23
N LEU A 42 -1.24 -11.58 -1.80
CA LEU A 42 -2.09 -10.71 -2.61
C LEU A 42 -1.36 -10.24 -3.88
N ALA A 43 -0.12 -9.78 -3.77
CA ALA A 43 0.67 -9.29 -4.89
C ALA A 43 0.95 -10.37 -5.94
N ASN A 44 1.17 -11.62 -5.51
CA ASN A 44 1.37 -12.77 -6.40
C ASN A 44 0.13 -13.14 -7.23
N ARG A 45 -1.08 -12.78 -6.77
CA ARG A 45 -2.34 -13.00 -7.51
C ARG A 45 -2.65 -11.90 -8.51
N LEU A 46 -1.90 -10.79 -8.49
CA LEU A 46 -2.14 -9.65 -9.38
C LEU A 46 -1.64 -9.94 -10.80
N PRO A 47 -2.31 -9.40 -11.83
CA PRO A 47 -1.85 -9.51 -13.22
C PRO A 47 -0.48 -8.85 -13.40
N ASP A 48 0.23 -9.20 -14.48
CA ASP A 48 1.52 -8.61 -14.81
C ASP A 48 1.38 -7.33 -15.62
N TRP A 49 1.20 -6.20 -14.91
CA TRP A 49 1.23 -4.87 -15.50
C TRP A 49 2.59 -4.21 -15.29
N PRO A 50 3.02 -3.32 -16.22
CA PRO A 50 4.30 -2.63 -16.11
C PRO A 50 4.47 -1.88 -14.78
N ALA A 51 5.72 -1.81 -14.31
CA ALA A 51 6.09 -0.93 -13.21
C ALA A 51 5.68 0.52 -13.50
N GLY A 52 5.28 1.26 -12.46
CA GLY A 52 4.72 2.61 -12.57
C GLY A 52 3.23 2.67 -12.94
N THR A 53 2.57 1.53 -13.19
CA THR A 53 1.12 1.49 -13.38
C THR A 53 0.39 2.13 -12.20
N ARG A 54 -0.54 3.05 -12.48
CA ARG A 54 -1.33 3.76 -11.46
C ARG A 54 -2.65 3.03 -11.24
N VAL A 55 -2.93 2.62 -10.02
CA VAL A 55 -4.09 1.79 -9.70
C VAL A 55 -5.03 2.50 -8.73
N ALA A 56 -6.25 2.77 -9.17
CA ALA A 56 -7.33 3.27 -8.36
C ALA A 56 -7.78 2.20 -7.35
N LEU A 57 -7.78 2.55 -6.07
CA LEU A 57 -8.16 1.70 -4.96
C LEU A 57 -9.40 2.28 -4.28
N VAL A 58 -10.56 1.69 -4.56
CA VAL A 58 -11.84 1.98 -3.91
C VAL A 58 -12.14 0.81 -2.98
N GLU A 59 -12.04 1.05 -1.67
CA GLU A 59 -12.16 0.01 -0.66
C GLU A 59 -12.60 0.61 0.68
N PRO A 60 -13.81 0.31 1.19
CA PRO A 60 -14.27 0.81 2.48
C PRO A 60 -13.55 0.15 3.67
N ASP A 61 -13.11 -1.10 3.52
CA ASP A 61 -12.37 -1.81 4.57
C ASP A 61 -10.92 -1.31 4.64
N ARG A 62 -10.57 -0.64 5.73
CA ARG A 62 -9.25 -0.02 5.88
C ARG A 62 -8.12 -1.05 5.87
N ALA A 63 -8.29 -2.19 6.52
CA ALA A 63 -7.28 -3.25 6.56
C ALA A 63 -7.06 -3.84 5.15
N ARG A 64 -8.15 -4.02 4.39
CA ARG A 64 -8.09 -4.47 3.00
C ARG A 64 -7.44 -3.42 2.09
N LEU A 65 -7.75 -2.13 2.29
CA LEU A 65 -7.14 -1.04 1.54
C LEU A 65 -5.63 -0.98 1.78
N VAL A 66 -5.17 -1.12 3.02
CA VAL A 66 -3.74 -1.19 3.36
C VAL A 66 -3.05 -2.34 2.62
N ARG A 67 -3.64 -3.53 2.65
CA ARG A 67 -3.10 -4.70 1.94
C ARG A 67 -2.99 -4.44 0.43
N ARG A 68 -4.00 -3.79 -0.17
CA ARG A 68 -3.97 -3.41 -1.60
C ARG A 68 -2.90 -2.37 -1.91
N ILE A 69 -2.73 -1.35 -1.05
CA ILE A 69 -1.68 -0.33 -1.19
C ILE A 69 -0.30 -0.99 -1.20
N VAL A 70 -0.01 -1.84 -0.20
CA VAL A 70 1.29 -2.52 -0.10
C VAL A 70 1.49 -3.49 -1.27
N ALA A 71 0.46 -4.22 -1.70
CA ALA A 71 0.54 -5.10 -2.85
C ALA A 71 0.84 -4.33 -4.16
N CYS A 72 0.28 -3.12 -4.35
CA CYS A 72 0.68 -2.24 -5.45
C CYS A 72 2.18 -1.91 -5.38
N TRP A 73 2.69 -1.51 -4.22
CA TRP A 73 4.12 -1.21 -4.07
C TRP A 73 5.00 -2.42 -4.38
N TYR A 74 4.60 -3.63 -3.95
CA TYR A 74 5.32 -4.87 -4.25
C TYR A 74 5.33 -5.20 -5.74
N ARG A 75 4.35 -4.73 -6.51
CA ARG A 75 4.33 -4.83 -7.97
C ARG A 75 5.03 -3.66 -8.68
N GLY A 76 5.61 -2.73 -7.93
CA GLY A 76 6.19 -1.50 -8.48
C GLY A 76 5.13 -0.54 -9.02
N TRP A 77 3.87 -0.69 -8.62
CA TRP A 77 2.75 0.15 -9.03
C TRP A 77 2.56 1.35 -8.09
N VAL A 78 1.91 2.39 -8.61
CA VAL A 78 1.51 3.57 -7.84
C VAL A 78 0.10 3.34 -7.29
N ALA A 79 -0.03 3.31 -5.96
CA ALA A 79 -1.33 3.18 -5.30
C ALA A 79 -2.10 4.51 -5.31
N VAL A 80 -3.36 4.48 -5.71
CA VAL A 80 -4.23 5.67 -5.79
C VAL A 80 -5.51 5.42 -4.99
N PRO A 81 -5.48 5.52 -3.65
CA PRO A 81 -6.68 5.39 -2.84
C PRO A 81 -7.67 6.51 -3.16
N LEU A 82 -8.93 6.14 -3.39
CA LEU A 82 -10.02 7.07 -3.66
C LEU A 82 -11.10 6.91 -2.57
N ASP A 83 -11.92 7.94 -2.39
CA ASP A 83 -13.05 7.87 -1.44
C ASP A 83 -14.07 6.84 -1.94
N HIS A 84 -14.39 5.86 -1.09
CA HIS A 84 -15.34 4.79 -1.40
C HIS A 84 -16.78 5.27 -1.58
N ARG A 85 -17.06 6.52 -1.21
CA ARG A 85 -18.36 7.19 -1.38
C ARG A 85 -18.49 7.93 -2.71
N MET A 86 -17.42 8.00 -3.52
CA MET A 86 -17.48 8.60 -4.85
C MET A 86 -18.50 7.86 -5.73
N SER A 87 -19.25 8.60 -6.54
CA SER A 87 -20.12 8.00 -7.55
C SER A 87 -19.30 7.27 -8.61
N GLU A 88 -19.91 6.29 -9.25
CA GLU A 88 -19.30 5.54 -10.35
C GLU A 88 -18.86 6.47 -11.49
N GLN A 89 -19.66 7.49 -11.79
CA GLN A 89 -19.36 8.50 -12.80
C GLN A 89 -18.11 9.32 -12.41
N ALA A 90 -18.08 9.88 -11.20
CA ALA A 90 -16.93 10.67 -10.74
C ALA A 90 -15.65 9.83 -10.68
N MET A 91 -15.74 8.56 -10.27
CA MET A 91 -14.61 7.64 -10.30
C MET A 91 -14.14 7.37 -11.74
N ALA A 92 -15.06 7.16 -12.69
CA ALA A 92 -14.72 6.93 -14.09
C ALA A 92 -14.01 8.16 -14.70
N GLU A 93 -14.51 9.36 -14.42
CA GLU A 93 -13.90 10.63 -14.84
C GLU A 93 -12.47 10.78 -14.30
N VAL A 94 -12.28 10.57 -13.00
CA VAL A 94 -10.94 10.60 -12.37
C VAL A 94 -10.01 9.55 -12.98
N CYS A 95 -10.50 8.32 -13.18
CA CYS A 95 -9.69 7.26 -13.79
C CYS A 95 -9.27 7.62 -15.22
N ALA A 96 -10.18 8.18 -16.02
CA ALA A 96 -9.89 8.63 -17.37
C ALA A 96 -8.88 9.79 -17.38
N GLN A 97 -9.14 10.83 -16.58
CA GLN A 97 -8.31 12.03 -16.51
C GLN A 97 -6.88 11.72 -16.07
N LEU A 98 -6.71 10.88 -15.04
CA LEU A 98 -5.40 10.58 -14.45
C LEU A 98 -4.75 9.30 -15.01
N ARG A 99 -5.41 8.66 -15.99
CA ARG A 99 -4.99 7.39 -16.62
C ARG A 99 -4.78 6.27 -15.59
N LEU A 100 -5.76 6.10 -14.71
CA LEU A 100 -5.75 5.08 -13.66
C LEU A 100 -6.34 3.78 -14.19
N ARG A 101 -5.71 2.66 -13.85
CA ARG A 101 -6.34 1.34 -13.94
C ARG A 101 -7.17 1.09 -12.69
N ARG A 102 -8.29 0.41 -12.83
CA ARG A 102 -9.05 -0.08 -11.67
C ARG A 102 -8.35 -1.29 -11.07
N TRP A 103 -8.54 -1.49 -9.75
CA TRP A 103 -8.12 -2.73 -9.09
C TRP A 103 -8.69 -3.94 -9.84
N PRO A 104 -7.87 -4.95 -10.19
CA PRO A 104 -8.33 -6.09 -10.97
C PRO A 104 -9.31 -6.95 -10.16
N ARG A 105 -10.28 -7.57 -10.84
CA ARG A 105 -11.04 -8.67 -10.24
C ARG A 105 -10.10 -9.86 -10.08
N LEU A 106 -9.93 -10.29 -8.83
CA LEU A 106 -9.18 -11.50 -8.51
C LEU A 106 -10.17 -12.66 -8.55
N SER A 107 -9.87 -13.70 -9.32
CA SER A 107 -10.64 -14.95 -9.23
C SER A 107 -10.41 -15.59 -7.86
N ASP A 108 -11.50 -16.07 -7.26
CA ASP A 108 -11.43 -16.97 -6.13
C ASP A 108 -10.84 -18.28 -6.65
N GLY A 109 -9.67 -18.65 -6.17
CA GLY A 109 -8.91 -19.81 -6.68
C GLY A 109 -9.53 -21.17 -6.36
N THR A 110 -10.85 -21.29 -6.27
CA THR A 110 -11.59 -22.55 -6.01
C THR A 110 -11.83 -23.35 -7.30
N GLY A 111 -10.82 -23.44 -8.15
CA GLY A 111 -10.85 -24.23 -9.38
C GLY A 111 -9.71 -25.25 -9.42
N GLY A 112 -9.93 -26.42 -8.82
CA GLY A 112 -9.17 -27.63 -9.13
C GLY A 112 -8.35 -28.23 -7.99
N SER A 113 -9.00 -29.08 -7.19
CA SER A 113 -8.32 -30.22 -6.56
C SER A 113 -7.87 -31.20 -7.64
N GLY A 114 -6.72 -30.91 -8.26
CA GLY A 114 -6.04 -31.80 -9.19
C GLY A 114 -4.67 -32.14 -8.62
N ALA A 115 -4.59 -33.25 -7.86
CA ALA A 115 -3.31 -33.87 -7.57
C ALA A 115 -2.64 -34.27 -8.90
N GLY A 116 -1.45 -33.74 -9.18
CA GLY A 116 -0.62 -34.20 -10.30
C GLY A 116 -0.22 -33.14 -11.32
N ARG A 117 0.77 -32.32 -10.95
CA ARG A 117 1.93 -31.88 -11.76
C ARG A 117 2.50 -30.64 -11.07
N ARG A 118 3.71 -30.76 -10.50
CA ARG A 118 4.55 -29.58 -10.25
C ARG A 118 4.86 -28.98 -11.63
N LYS A 119 3.97 -28.10 -12.11
CA LYS A 119 4.27 -27.24 -13.24
C LYS A 119 5.50 -26.43 -12.85
N ARG A 120 6.50 -26.48 -13.73
CA ARG A 120 7.68 -25.62 -13.78
C ARG A 120 7.34 -24.25 -13.19
N VAL A 121 8.14 -23.81 -12.22
CA VAL A 121 8.06 -22.44 -11.67
C VAL A 121 8.34 -21.51 -12.84
N GLU A 122 7.29 -21.10 -13.56
CA GLU A 122 7.33 -19.86 -14.30
C GLU A 122 7.65 -18.82 -13.24
N THR A 123 8.81 -18.19 -13.36
CA THR A 123 9.25 -17.12 -12.47
C THR A 123 8.15 -16.07 -12.47
N GLY A 124 7.31 -16.10 -11.44
CA GLY A 124 6.27 -15.12 -11.25
C GLY A 124 6.89 -13.71 -11.26
N PRO A 125 6.05 -12.68 -11.43
CA PRO A 125 6.51 -11.30 -11.40
C PRO A 125 7.37 -11.05 -10.15
N THR A 126 8.57 -10.51 -10.33
CA THR A 126 9.49 -10.28 -9.22
C THR A 126 8.92 -9.20 -8.32
N LEU A 127 8.53 -9.58 -7.11
CA LEU A 127 8.06 -8.62 -6.11
C LEU A 127 9.22 -7.76 -5.61
N GLN A 128 8.92 -6.48 -5.37
CA GLN A 128 9.88 -5.49 -4.88
C GLN A 128 9.60 -5.13 -3.43
N THR A 129 10.61 -5.17 -2.57
CA THR A 129 10.53 -4.65 -1.18
C THR A 129 11.51 -3.51 -0.93
N CYS A 130 12.18 -3.04 -1.98
CA CYS A 130 13.10 -1.92 -1.96
C CYS A 130 12.98 -1.16 -3.29
N TRP A 131 12.95 0.17 -3.23
CA TRP A 131 12.68 1.02 -4.38
C TRP A 131 13.63 2.20 -4.43
N ARG A 132 13.80 2.79 -5.60
CA ARG A 132 14.53 4.07 -5.68
C ARG A 132 13.74 5.16 -4.98
N ALA A 133 14.42 6.08 -4.31
CA ALA A 133 13.79 7.20 -3.60
C ALA A 133 12.95 8.11 -4.50
N ASP A 134 13.28 8.21 -5.80
CA ASP A 134 12.53 8.99 -6.79
C ASP A 134 11.40 8.21 -7.47
N GLN A 135 11.25 6.91 -7.19
CA GLN A 135 10.16 6.11 -7.73
C GLN A 135 8.84 6.49 -7.06
N CYS A 136 7.80 6.64 -7.87
CA CYS A 136 6.46 7.00 -7.43
C CYS A 136 5.81 5.86 -6.63
N ALA A 137 5.23 6.18 -5.48
CA ALA A 137 4.63 5.22 -4.56
C ALA A 137 3.11 5.41 -4.47
N THR A 138 2.65 6.65 -4.32
CA THR A 138 1.22 6.94 -4.12
C THR A 138 0.79 8.20 -4.82
N MET A 139 -0.49 8.31 -5.10
CA MET A 139 -1.12 9.53 -5.59
C MET A 139 -2.38 9.82 -4.79
N THR A 140 -2.54 11.06 -4.33
CA THR A 140 -3.72 11.50 -3.56
C THR A 140 -4.43 12.64 -4.28
N LEU A 141 -5.75 12.62 -4.27
CA LEU A 141 -6.54 13.74 -4.78
C LEU A 141 -6.57 14.88 -3.77
N THR A 142 -6.61 16.10 -4.28
CA THR A 142 -6.85 17.32 -3.50
C THR A 142 -8.14 17.97 -3.97
N SER A 143 -8.90 18.56 -3.04
CA SER A 143 -10.08 19.37 -3.34
C SER A 143 -9.64 20.62 -4.10
N GLY A 144 -9.43 20.49 -5.41
CA GLY A 144 -9.14 21.63 -6.26
C GLY A 144 -10.36 22.55 -6.27
N SER A 145 -10.19 23.82 -5.91
CA SER A 145 -11.23 24.85 -5.95
C SER A 145 -11.73 25.19 -7.38
N THR A 146 -11.20 24.54 -8.40
CA THR A 146 -11.34 24.86 -9.84
C THR A 146 -12.12 23.80 -10.62
N GLY A 147 -12.89 22.95 -9.94
CA GLY A 147 -13.78 21.96 -10.54
C GLY A 147 -13.12 20.61 -10.85
N ALA A 148 -11.98 20.58 -11.53
CA ALA A 148 -11.28 19.34 -11.84
C ALA A 148 -10.37 18.87 -10.68
N PRO A 149 -10.43 17.60 -10.23
CA PRO A 149 -9.56 17.08 -9.17
C PRO A 149 -8.08 17.18 -9.59
N LYS A 150 -7.26 17.83 -8.75
CA LYS A 150 -5.81 17.81 -8.88
C LYS A 150 -5.26 16.61 -8.10
N ALA A 151 -4.21 16.00 -8.62
CA ALA A 151 -3.57 14.85 -8.01
C ALA A 151 -2.12 15.15 -7.64
N VAL A 152 -1.74 14.78 -6.42
CA VAL A 152 -0.37 14.94 -5.92
C VAL A 152 0.31 13.59 -5.91
N LEU A 153 1.43 13.50 -6.62
CA LEU A 153 2.26 12.30 -6.70
C LEU A 153 3.32 12.35 -5.62
N HIS A 154 3.48 11.24 -4.89
CA HIS A 154 4.47 11.10 -3.82
C HIS A 154 5.40 9.93 -4.15
N THR A 155 6.70 10.16 -4.03
CA THR A 155 7.72 9.12 -4.17
C THR A 155 7.93 8.35 -2.87
N PHE A 156 8.60 7.20 -2.96
CA PHE A 156 9.06 6.48 -1.77
C PHE A 156 9.97 7.35 -0.88
N GLY A 157 10.81 8.19 -1.49
CA GLY A 157 11.64 9.16 -0.79
C GLY A 157 10.83 10.23 -0.04
N ASN A 158 9.71 10.72 -0.62
CA ASN A 158 8.85 11.67 0.10
C ASN A 158 8.25 11.06 1.37
N HIS A 159 7.75 9.83 1.27
CA HIS A 159 7.18 9.13 2.43
C HIS A 159 8.24 8.82 3.49
N ALA A 160 9.42 8.35 3.08
CA ALA A 160 10.53 8.08 3.99
C ALA A 160 11.02 9.37 4.70
N ALA A 161 11.17 10.48 3.97
CA ALA A 161 11.54 11.76 4.55
C ALA A 161 10.49 12.28 5.54
N SER A 162 9.20 12.17 5.20
CA SER A 162 8.11 12.54 6.13
C SER A 162 8.13 11.69 7.40
N ALA A 163 8.39 10.39 7.29
CA ALA A 163 8.49 9.49 8.43
C ALA A 163 9.69 9.83 9.32
N ALA A 164 10.85 10.08 8.73
CA ALA A 164 12.06 10.47 9.45
C ALA A 164 11.89 11.78 10.23
N GLY A 165 11.32 12.81 9.58
CA GLY A 165 11.08 14.10 10.24
C GLY A 165 10.12 13.98 11.43
N LEU A 166 9.06 13.18 11.29
CA LEU A 166 8.08 13.01 12.36
C LEU A 166 8.59 12.14 13.51
N ARG A 167 9.40 11.12 13.21
CA ARG A 167 10.07 10.30 14.22
C ARG A 167 10.99 11.15 15.09
N ALA A 168 11.73 12.09 14.49
CA ALA A 168 12.58 13.02 15.22
C ALA A 168 11.77 14.01 16.07
N ALA A 169 10.63 14.49 15.57
CA ALA A 169 9.82 15.48 16.27
C ALA A 169 9.00 14.90 17.44
N LEU A 170 8.52 13.66 17.33
CA LEU A 170 7.58 13.04 18.27
C LEU A 170 8.17 11.87 19.07
N ASN A 171 9.47 11.58 18.92
CA ASN A 171 10.17 10.46 19.57
C ASN A 171 9.44 9.11 19.39
N LEU A 172 8.98 8.84 18.17
CA LEU A 172 8.26 7.59 17.87
C LEU A 172 9.19 6.38 18.10
N SER A 173 8.67 5.41 18.85
CA SER A 173 9.34 4.14 19.17
C SER A 173 8.43 2.95 18.87
N SER A 174 8.96 1.74 18.99
CA SER A 174 8.19 0.50 18.84
C SER A 174 7.03 0.35 19.82
N ASP A 175 7.05 1.09 20.94
CA ASP A 175 5.97 1.08 21.94
C ASP A 175 4.81 2.02 21.57
N THR A 176 5.00 2.83 20.52
CA THR A 176 3.99 3.79 20.08
C THR A 176 2.81 3.07 19.46
N ARG A 177 1.60 3.46 19.87
CA ARG A 177 0.34 3.07 19.24
C ARG A 177 -0.30 4.29 18.61
N TRP A 178 -0.49 4.29 17.30
CA TRP A 178 -1.02 5.46 16.60
C TRP A 178 -2.39 5.17 15.98
N LEU A 179 -3.46 5.77 16.49
CA LEU A 179 -4.78 5.65 15.87
C LEU A 179 -4.81 6.24 14.44
N LEU A 180 -5.24 5.46 13.44
CA LEU A 180 -5.57 5.95 12.11
C LEU A 180 -6.88 6.77 12.14
N SER A 181 -6.77 8.06 12.47
CA SER A 181 -7.89 9.00 12.59
C SER A 181 -8.34 9.61 11.27
N LEU A 182 -7.51 9.57 10.23
CA LEU A 182 -7.80 10.12 8.90
C LEU A 182 -7.95 9.03 7.83
N PRO A 183 -8.78 9.24 6.79
CA PRO A 183 -8.90 8.28 5.70
C PRO A 183 -7.61 8.08 4.92
N LEU A 184 -7.40 6.86 4.40
CA LEU A 184 -6.20 6.49 3.62
C LEU A 184 -6.15 7.11 2.21
N PHE A 185 -7.22 7.76 1.77
CA PHE A 185 -7.24 8.59 0.55
C PHE A 185 -6.82 10.04 0.79
N HIS A 186 -6.49 10.41 2.04
CA HIS A 186 -5.81 11.65 2.38
C HIS A 186 -4.37 11.38 2.79
N ILE A 187 -3.45 12.29 2.44
CA ILE A 187 -2.03 12.13 2.76
C ILE A 187 -1.76 11.97 4.26
N GLY A 188 -2.55 12.61 5.11
CA GLY A 188 -2.43 12.49 6.57
C GLY A 188 -2.66 11.07 7.10
N GLY A 189 -3.66 10.36 6.56
CA GLY A 189 -3.91 8.96 6.90
C GLY A 189 -2.94 8.01 6.20
N LEU A 190 -2.65 8.25 4.91
CA LEU A 190 -1.79 7.40 4.10
C LEU A 190 -0.34 7.37 4.59
N ALA A 191 0.22 8.53 4.95
CA ALA A 191 1.61 8.64 5.42
C ALA A 191 1.84 7.90 6.74
N LEU A 192 0.79 7.60 7.51
CA LEU A 192 0.87 6.86 8.77
C LEU A 192 1.48 5.47 8.57
N LEU A 193 1.23 4.82 7.43
CA LEU A 193 1.84 3.52 7.09
C LEU A 193 3.37 3.59 7.14
N TRP A 194 3.96 4.68 6.66
CA TRP A 194 5.41 4.86 6.70
C TRP A 194 5.90 5.31 8.06
N ARG A 195 5.20 6.25 8.70
CA ARG A 195 5.59 6.83 10.00
C ARG A 195 5.62 5.79 11.10
N VAL A 196 4.59 4.96 11.19
CA VAL A 196 4.44 3.95 12.23
C VAL A 196 5.37 2.77 11.97
N TRP A 197 5.36 2.21 10.76
CA TRP A 197 6.17 1.02 10.49
C TRP A 197 7.68 1.30 10.48
N SER A 198 8.13 2.50 10.09
CA SER A 198 9.56 2.85 10.16
C SER A 198 10.08 3.04 11.59
N ALA A 199 9.20 3.20 12.58
CA ALA A 199 9.53 3.20 14.00
C ALA A 199 9.42 1.81 14.64
N GLY A 200 9.00 0.78 13.89
CA GLY A 200 8.65 -0.53 14.44
C GLY A 200 7.37 -0.52 15.28
N ALA A 201 6.57 0.54 15.17
CA ALA A 201 5.35 0.79 15.94
C ALA A 201 4.10 0.15 15.28
N HIS A 202 2.93 0.29 15.88
CA HIS A 202 1.66 -0.21 15.31
C HIS A 202 0.51 0.78 15.44
N TRP A 203 -0.59 0.49 14.75
CA TRP A 203 -1.74 1.36 14.62
C TRP A 203 -3.06 0.59 14.54
#